data_AF-A0A424HX64-F1
#
_entry.id   AF-A0A424HX64-F1
#
_cell.length_a   1.000
_cell.length_b   1.000
_cell.length_c   1.000
_cell.angle_alpha   90.00
_cell.angle_beta   90.00
_cell.angle_gamma   90.00
#
_symmetry.space_group_name_H-M   'P 1'
#
loop_
_entity.id
_entity.type
_entity.pdbx_description
1 polymer ?
#
loop_
_entity_poly.entity_id
_entity_poly.type
_entity_poly.pdbx_seq_one_letter_code
_entity_poly.pdbx_strand_id
1 'polypeptide(L)'
;MPFGLIIVVASSALVSERTWADDASVARKVARIELARSIRSFAASTLANGQCLVKAGRLSQRQINQAMPIALREMGISPTVLTNPQVIKAAGMLQPELDDDCGLTSMDAEQARELVNDEL
;
A
#
# COMPACT_ATOMS: atom_id res chain seq x y z
N MET A 1 -71.22 6.54 -13.85
CA MET A 1 -70.85 5.54 -12.84
C MET A 1 -71.12 4.15 -13.41
N PRO A 2 -70.31 3.11 -13.16
CA PRO A 2 -68.96 3.14 -12.60
C PRO A 2 -67.97 2.04 -13.12
N PHE A 3 -66.74 2.08 -12.62
CA PHE A 3 -65.67 1.05 -12.55
C PHE A 3 -65.03 0.57 -13.89
N GLY A 4 -63.71 0.39 -14.02
CA GLY A 4 -62.71 0.17 -13.00
C GLY A 4 -61.30 0.59 -13.45
N LEU A 5 -60.64 1.24 -12.51
CA LEU A 5 -59.22 1.51 -12.43
C LEU A 5 -58.51 0.20 -12.04
N ILE A 6 -57.51 -0.25 -12.80
CA ILE A 6 -56.45 -1.11 -12.27
C ILE A 6 -55.11 -0.56 -12.73
N ILE A 7 -54.50 0.21 -11.83
CA ILE A 7 -53.10 0.55 -11.84
C ILE A 7 -52.35 -0.69 -11.33
N VAL A 8 -51.58 -1.36 -12.19
CA VAL A 8 -50.56 -2.31 -11.74
C VAL A 8 -49.21 -1.60 -11.80
N VAL A 9 -48.89 -0.84 -10.76
CA VAL A 9 -47.50 -0.48 -10.46
C VAL A 9 -46.93 -1.67 -9.70
N ALA A 10 -46.28 -2.57 -10.43
CA ALA A 10 -45.50 -3.63 -9.83
C ALA A 10 -44.21 -3.01 -9.26
N SER A 11 -44.20 -2.84 -7.95
CA SER A 11 -43.06 -2.42 -7.14
C SER A 11 -41.89 -3.41 -7.29
N SER A 12 -40.92 -3.09 -8.14
CA SER A 12 -39.64 -3.80 -8.25
C SER A 12 -38.48 -2.86 -7.84
N ALA A 13 -38.48 -2.41 -6.59
CA ALA A 13 -37.42 -1.56 -6.04
C ALA A 13 -36.79 -2.09 -4.74
N LEU A 14 -37.01 -3.35 -4.36
CA LEU A 14 -36.46 -3.91 -3.09
C LEU A 14 -35.23 -4.82 -3.28
N VAL A 15 -34.72 -5.00 -4.51
CA VAL A 15 -33.56 -5.86 -4.82
C VAL A 15 -32.30 -5.05 -5.20
N SER A 16 -32.35 -3.71 -5.20
CA SER A 16 -31.21 -2.88 -5.63
C SER A 16 -30.34 -2.31 -4.51
N GLU A 17 -30.80 -2.29 -3.25
CA GLU A 17 -30.03 -1.66 -2.16
C GLU A 17 -29.01 -2.62 -1.52
N ARG A 18 -29.29 -3.93 -1.46
CA ARG A 18 -28.37 -4.91 -0.85
C ARG A 18 -27.11 -5.11 -1.67
N THR A 19 -27.20 -5.12 -3.00
CA THR A 19 -26.06 -5.30 -3.89
C THR A 19 -25.08 -4.12 -3.79
N TRP A 20 -25.59 -2.89 -3.79
CA TRP A 20 -24.76 -1.68 -3.72
C TRP A 20 -24.09 -1.52 -2.35
N ALA A 21 -24.80 -1.88 -1.27
CA ALA A 21 -24.24 -1.86 0.08
C ALA A 21 -23.14 -2.91 0.27
N ASP A 22 -23.28 -4.09 -0.34
CA ASP A 22 -22.27 -5.15 -0.32
C ASP A 22 -21.05 -4.77 -1.17
N ASP A 23 -21.27 -4.23 -2.38
CA ASP A 23 -20.21 -3.71 -3.26
C ASP A 23 -19.39 -2.60 -2.59
N ALA A 24 -20.04 -1.66 -1.90
CA ALA A 24 -19.36 -0.60 -1.16
C ALA A 24 -18.58 -1.11 0.07
N SER A 25 -19.04 -2.21 0.69
CA SER A 25 -18.34 -2.87 1.79
C SER A 25 -17.09 -3.59 1.29
N VAL A 26 -17.20 -4.33 0.18
CA VAL A 26 -16.09 -5.01 -0.49
C VAL A 26 -15.07 -4.00 -0.98
N ALA A 27 -15.48 -2.93 -1.68
CA ALA A 27 -14.59 -1.88 -2.17
C ALA A 27 -13.79 -1.22 -1.02
N ARG A 28 -14.44 -0.95 0.12
CA ARG A 28 -13.74 -0.42 1.32
C ARG A 28 -12.72 -1.40 1.89
N LYS A 29 -13.01 -2.70 1.89
CA LYS A 29 -12.06 -3.72 2.34
C LYS A 29 -10.85 -3.79 1.40
N VAL A 30 -11.08 -3.84 0.10
CA VAL A 30 -10.02 -3.85 -0.92
C VAL A 30 -9.15 -2.59 -0.79
N ALA A 31 -9.77 -1.40 -0.68
CA ALA A 31 -9.04 -0.15 -0.52
C ALA A 31 -8.15 -0.13 0.73
N ARG A 32 -8.59 -0.72 1.85
CA ARG A 32 -7.76 -0.84 3.07
C ARG A 32 -6.58 -1.78 2.87
N ILE A 33 -6.77 -2.88 2.15
CA ILE A 33 -5.71 -3.84 1.86
C ILE A 33 -4.66 -3.20 0.95
N GLU A 34 -5.09 -2.57 -0.14
CA GLU A 34 -4.17 -1.89 -1.07
C GLU A 34 -3.43 -0.73 -0.42
N LEU A 35 -4.11 0.03 0.46
CA LEU A 35 -3.43 1.06 1.26
C LEU A 35 -2.37 0.45 2.18
N ALA A 36 -2.69 -0.64 2.89
CA ALA A 36 -1.73 -1.31 3.76
C ALA A 36 -0.52 -1.85 2.98
N ARG A 37 -0.76 -2.44 1.80
CA ARG A 37 0.29 -2.91 0.88
C ARG A 37 1.16 -1.75 0.41
N SER A 38 0.56 -0.66 -0.06
CA SER A 38 1.28 0.54 -0.49
C SER A 38 2.17 1.13 0.62
N ILE A 39 1.65 1.22 1.85
CA ILE A 39 2.41 1.69 3.02
C ILE A 39 3.61 0.78 3.30
N ARG A 40 3.41 -0.54 3.30
CA ARG A 40 4.50 -1.50 3.53
C ARG A 40 5.53 -1.46 2.40
N SER A 41 5.08 -1.28 1.16
CA SER A 41 5.94 -1.19 -0.02
C SER A 41 6.84 0.04 0.02
N PHE A 42 6.25 1.19 0.35
CA PHE A 42 6.97 2.43 0.59
C PHE A 42 7.99 2.29 1.73
N ALA A 43 7.58 1.71 2.86
CA ALA A 43 8.46 1.49 4.00
C ALA A 43 9.63 0.54 3.67
N ALA A 44 9.37 -0.53 2.91
CA ALA A 44 10.41 -1.47 2.49
C ALA A 44 11.43 -0.80 1.58
N SER A 45 10.97 -0.03 0.59
CA SER A 45 11.83 0.72 -0.32
C SER A 45 12.68 1.76 0.42
N THR A 46 12.05 2.48 1.37
CA THR A 46 12.73 3.46 2.22
C THR A 46 13.80 2.80 3.09
N LEU A 47 13.49 1.64 3.68
CA LEU A 47 14.43 0.88 4.50
C LEU A 47 15.61 0.36 3.67
N ALA A 48 15.35 -0.18 2.48
CA ALA A 48 16.37 -0.68 1.57
C ALA A 48 17.34 0.45 1.15
N ASN A 49 16.80 1.59 0.72
CA ASN A 49 17.59 2.77 0.39
C ASN A 49 18.44 3.25 1.57
N GLY A 50 17.84 3.40 2.76
CA GLY A 50 18.57 3.83 3.95
C GLY A 50 19.71 2.88 4.34
N GLN A 51 19.49 1.57 4.25
CA GLN A 51 20.51 0.56 4.50
C GLN A 51 21.63 0.58 3.44
N CYS A 52 21.29 0.81 2.17
CA CYS A 52 22.30 0.99 1.12
C CYS A 52 23.18 2.21 1.39
N LEU A 53 22.58 3.36 1.76
CA LEU A 53 23.32 4.58 2.07
C LEU A 53 24.28 4.39 3.25
N VAL A 54 23.92 3.55 4.22
CA VAL A 54 24.82 3.17 5.32
C VAL A 54 25.97 2.29 4.84
N LYS A 55 25.69 1.27 4.04
CA LYS A 55 26.73 0.39 3.47
C LYS A 55 27.71 1.16 2.58
N ALA A 56 27.20 2.12 1.81
CA ALA A 56 28.00 3.00 0.95
C ALA A 56 28.77 4.08 1.73
N GLY A 57 28.63 4.15 3.06
CA GLY A 57 29.31 5.15 3.90
C GLY A 57 28.79 6.59 3.73
N ARG A 58 27.68 6.78 3.02
CA ARG A 58 27.06 8.10 2.77
C ARG A 58 26.28 8.60 3.97
N LEU A 59 25.76 7.68 4.79
CA LEU A 59 25.11 7.99 6.07
C LEU A 59 25.60 7.04 7.17
N SER A 60 25.59 7.51 8.41
CA SER A 60 25.76 6.64 9.57
C SER A 60 24.45 5.94 9.94
N GLN A 61 24.54 4.79 10.59
CA GLN A 61 23.37 4.10 11.14
C GLN A 61 22.55 5.01 12.07
N ARG A 62 23.22 5.89 12.82
CA ARG A 62 22.55 6.85 13.71
C ARG A 62 21.70 7.86 12.94
N GLN A 63 22.22 8.39 11.83
CA GLN A 63 21.49 9.35 10.99
C GLN A 63 20.24 8.69 10.39
N ILE A 64 20.34 7.47 9.86
CA ILE A 64 19.19 6.75 9.32
C ILE A 64 18.15 6.43 10.40
N ASN A 65 18.58 5.97 11.58
CA ASN A 65 17.66 5.68 12.69
C ASN A 65 16.90 6.93 13.18
N GLN A 66 17.43 8.14 12.93
CA GLN A 66 16.76 9.40 13.26
C GLN A 66 15.89 9.93 12.12
N ALA A 67 16.39 9.89 10.88
CA ALA A 67 15.72 10.47 9.72
C ALA A 67 14.51 9.65 9.25
N MET A 68 14.64 8.32 9.24
CA MET A 68 13.64 7.43 8.65
C MET A 68 12.28 7.47 9.38
N PRO A 69 12.23 7.49 10.74
CA PRO A 69 10.97 7.71 11.45
C PRO A 69 10.35 9.10 11.23
N ILE A 70 11.14 10.11 10.86
CA ILE A 70 10.62 11.45 10.52
C ILE A 70 9.96 11.39 9.15
N ALA A 71 10.67 10.89 8.14
CA ALA A 71 10.15 10.76 6.78
C ALA A 71 8.84 9.95 6.73
N LEU A 72 8.75 8.85 7.47
CA LEU A 72 7.50 8.08 7.55
C LEU A 72 6.35 8.88 8.16
N ARG A 73 6.60 9.64 9.23
CA ARG A 73 5.56 10.46 9.87
C ARG A 73 5.09 11.59 8.97
N GLU A 74 5.98 12.21 8.19
CA GLU A 74 5.62 13.23 7.20
C GLU A 74 4.68 12.67 6.12
N MET A 75 4.82 11.38 5.80
CA MET A 75 3.93 10.66 4.89
C MET A 75 2.67 10.09 5.57
N GLY A 76 2.44 10.38 6.85
CA GLY A 76 1.31 9.84 7.62
C GLY A 76 1.42 8.36 7.97
N ILE A 77 2.64 7.78 7.89
CA ILE A 77 2.91 6.38 8.16
C ILE A 77 3.53 6.23 9.55
N SER A 78 3.00 5.28 10.35
CA SER A 78 3.59 4.95 11.65
C SER A 78 4.99 4.33 11.46
N PRO A 79 6.04 4.82 12.14
CA PRO A 79 7.37 4.22 12.08
C PRO A 79 7.44 2.76 12.53
N THR A 80 6.45 2.30 13.30
CA THR A 80 6.33 0.88 13.70
C THR A 80 6.21 -0.07 12.50
N VAL A 81 5.85 0.43 11.31
CA VAL A 81 5.84 -0.36 10.09
C VAL A 81 7.22 -0.92 9.75
N LEU A 82 8.31 -0.24 10.15
CA LEU A 82 9.68 -0.69 9.91
C LEU A 82 10.05 -1.94 10.71
N THR A 83 9.32 -2.24 11.78
CA THR A 83 9.53 -3.46 12.58
C THR A 83 8.67 -4.63 12.06
N ASN A 84 7.90 -4.44 10.99
CA ASN A 84 7.12 -5.51 10.39
C ASN A 84 8.06 -6.50 9.66
N PRO A 85 8.02 -7.81 9.97
CA PRO A 85 8.88 -8.82 9.34
C PRO A 85 8.78 -8.85 7.81
N GLN A 86 7.60 -8.64 7.23
CA GLN A 86 7.42 -8.63 5.77
C GLN A 86 8.09 -7.40 5.14
N VAL A 87 8.06 -6.25 5.81
CA VAL A 87 8.74 -5.03 5.36
C VAL A 87 10.25 -5.21 5.39
N ILE A 88 10.79 -5.83 6.45
CA ILE A 88 12.22 -6.14 6.56
C ILE A 88 12.64 -7.12 5.46
N LYS A 89 11.84 -8.17 5.20
CA LYS A 89 12.10 -9.14 4.15
C LYS A 89 12.07 -8.49 2.77
N ALA A 90 11.02 -7.74 2.45
CA ALA A 90 10.90 -7.03 1.17
C ALA A 90 12.03 -6.02 0.96
N ALA A 91 12.44 -5.29 2.01
CA ALA A 91 13.61 -4.41 1.93
C ALA A 91 14.90 -5.18 1.61
N GLY A 92 15.07 -6.38 2.19
CA GLY A 92 16.18 -7.27 1.87
C GLY A 92 16.16 -7.77 0.42
N MET A 93 14.97 -8.02 -0.14
CA MET A 93 14.80 -8.41 -1.55
C MET A 93 15.12 -7.28 -2.53
N LEU A 94 14.92 -6.02 -2.12
CA LEU A 94 15.29 -4.85 -2.91
C LEU A 94 16.78 -4.54 -2.91
N GLN A 95 17.54 -4.97 -1.90
CA GLN A 95 18.96 -4.64 -1.75
C GLN A 95 19.83 -4.96 -2.98
N PRO A 96 19.70 -6.12 -3.65
CA PRO A 96 20.49 -6.46 -4.84
C PRO A 96 20.18 -5.59 -6.06
N GLU A 97 19.02 -4.92 -6.05
CA GLU A 97 18.49 -4.13 -7.16
C GLU A 97 18.80 -2.63 -7.04
N LEU A 98 19.48 -2.24 -5.96
CA LEU A 98 19.94 -0.87 -5.75
C LEU A 98 21.31 -0.67 -6.42
N ASP A 99 21.46 0.45 -7.12
CA ASP A 99 22.74 0.86 -7.70
C ASP A 99 23.68 1.49 -6.66
N ASP A 100 24.86 1.92 -7.13
CA ASP A 100 25.87 2.59 -6.30
C ASP A 100 25.38 3.93 -5.70
N ASP A 101 24.37 4.54 -6.33
CA ASP A 101 23.70 5.75 -5.83
C ASP A 101 22.55 5.44 -4.86
N CYS A 102 22.32 4.15 -4.56
CA CYS A 102 21.22 3.63 -3.77
C CYS A 102 19.83 3.95 -4.37
N GLY A 103 19.77 4.18 -5.67
CA GLY A 103 18.55 4.27 -6.47
C GLY A 103 18.17 2.92 -7.06
N LEU A 104 16.87 2.74 -7.32
CA LEU A 104 16.36 1.64 -8.15
C LEU A 104 16.49 2.07 -9.61
N THR A 105 17.69 1.97 -10.20
CA THR A 105 17.92 2.45 -11.58
C THR A 105 18.02 1.33 -12.61
N SER A 106 18.35 0.10 -12.20
CA SER A 106 18.39 -1.08 -13.08
C SER A 106 17.09 -1.88 -13.13
N MET A 107 16.20 -1.69 -12.15
CA MET A 107 14.89 -2.33 -12.09
C MET A 107 13.81 -1.30 -12.45
N ASP A 108 12.91 -1.65 -13.38
CA ASP A 108 11.74 -0.82 -13.66
C ASP A 108 11.00 -0.57 -12.34
N ALA A 109 10.59 0.68 -12.08
CA ALA A 109 9.88 1.03 -10.85
C ALA A 109 8.61 0.16 -10.68
N GLU A 110 8.04 -0.32 -11.78
CA GLU A 110 6.95 -1.27 -11.79
C GLU A 110 7.37 -2.68 -11.34
N GLN A 111 8.53 -3.19 -11.77
CA GLN A 111 9.08 -4.47 -11.31
C GLN A 111 9.50 -4.43 -9.84
N ALA A 112 10.07 -3.31 -9.38
CA ALA A 112 10.36 -3.07 -7.96
C ALA A 112 9.10 -3.14 -7.13
N ARG A 113 8.04 -2.54 -7.64
CA ARG A 113 6.73 -2.51 -7.00
C ARG A 113 6.10 -3.90 -7.02
N GLU A 114 6.23 -4.67 -8.10
CA GLU A 114 5.74 -6.04 -8.21
C GLU A 114 6.44 -6.98 -7.23
N LEU A 115 7.78 -6.97 -7.20
CA LEU A 115 8.58 -7.77 -6.26
C LEU A 115 8.19 -7.55 -4.81
N VAL A 116 7.90 -6.29 -4.47
CA VAL A 116 7.50 -5.89 -3.12
C VAL A 116 6.03 -6.22 -2.85
N ASN A 117 5.16 -6.09 -3.84
CA ASN A 117 3.74 -6.39 -3.70
C ASN A 117 3.45 -7.90 -3.61
N ASP A 118 4.27 -8.74 -4.24
CA ASP A 118 4.16 -10.19 -4.14
C ASP A 118 4.43 -10.71 -2.72
N GLU A 119 5.23 -9.97 -1.96
CA GLU A 119 5.57 -10.32 -0.58
C GLU A 119 4.60 -9.71 0.47
N LEU A 120 3.78 -8.71 0.09
CA LEU A 120 3.01 -7.84 1.01
C LEU A 120 1.49 -7.90 0.87
#